data_AF-A0A263D124-F1
#
_entry.id   AF-A0A263D124-F1
#
_cell.length_a   1.000
_cell.length_b   1.000
_cell.length_c   1.000
_cell.angle_alpha   90.00
_cell.angle_beta   90.00
_cell.angle_gamma   90.00
#
_symmetry.space_group_name_H-M   'P 1'
#
loop_
_entity.id
_entity.type
_entity.pdbx_description
1 polymer ?
#
loop_
_entity_poly.entity_id
_entity_poly.type
_entity_poly.pdbx_seq_one_letter_code
_entity_poly.pdbx_strand_id
1 'polypeptide(L)'
;MRATDRSCLLPAAHDRRHPRTTPLTRAAHGHLPDRWRCGSPVRGRHLDACPEAARPDLELRYGPVPANVADFWWDGSSSDKPLVLLVHGGLWRPRYDRTHTQPMAAALRQAGWSVPSIEYRRTPGKPDDDTHDIRLAMRNVPSDVEALFDHHVVGTVLVGHSAGGQLALWVASRCPPGRASGNARPGADYRPPSGARMQSR
;
A
#
# COMPACT_ATOMS: atom_id res chain seq x y z
N MET A 1 -10.97 15.02 -35.25
CA MET A 1 -10.63 13.71 -34.64
C MET A 1 -10.71 13.85 -33.13
N ARG A 2 -11.75 13.29 -32.49
CA ARG A 2 -11.99 13.42 -31.04
C ARG A 2 -11.12 12.41 -30.27
N ALA A 3 -10.44 12.89 -29.24
CA ALA A 3 -9.69 12.06 -28.30
C ALA A 3 -10.65 11.20 -27.48
N THR A 4 -10.49 9.87 -27.53
CA THR A 4 -11.13 8.96 -26.59
C THR A 4 -10.26 8.85 -25.35
N ASP A 5 -10.63 9.56 -24.29
CA ASP A 5 -10.22 9.22 -22.94
C ASP A 5 -10.81 7.83 -22.60
N ARG A 6 -9.93 6.83 -22.42
CA ARG A 6 -10.29 5.41 -22.16
C ARG A 6 -10.11 5.05 -20.69
N SER A 7 -10.49 5.97 -19.81
CA SER A 7 -10.62 5.72 -18.38
C SER A 7 -11.86 4.86 -18.09
N CYS A 8 -11.73 3.53 -18.23
CA CYS A 8 -12.60 2.54 -17.59
C CYS A 8 -14.13 2.61 -17.87
N LEU A 9 -14.61 2.97 -19.06
CA LEU A 9 -16.05 3.02 -19.36
C LEU A 9 -16.63 1.72 -19.96
N LEU A 10 -17.71 1.23 -19.33
CA LEU A 10 -18.65 0.17 -19.74
C LEU A 10 -19.67 0.65 -20.79
N PRO A 11 -20.54 -0.25 -21.33
CA PRO A 11 -21.96 -0.09 -20.96
C PRO A 11 -22.72 -1.38 -20.59
N ALA A 12 -23.70 -1.16 -19.69
CA ALA A 12 -25.05 -1.72 -19.49
C ALA A 12 -25.34 -3.20 -19.13
N ALA A 13 -26.34 -3.32 -18.24
CA ALA A 13 -26.87 -4.49 -17.52
C ALA A 13 -27.85 -5.40 -18.30
N HIS A 14 -27.79 -6.71 -18.01
CA HIS A 14 -28.86 -7.65 -17.56
C HIS A 14 -28.36 -9.10 -17.85
N ASP A 15 -28.46 -10.08 -16.94
CA ASP A 15 -29.66 -10.81 -16.51
C ASP A 15 -29.36 -11.53 -15.17
N ARG A 16 -30.36 -11.60 -14.28
CA ARG A 16 -30.26 -12.17 -12.93
C ARG A 16 -30.46 -13.69 -13.00
N ARG A 17 -29.43 -14.48 -12.68
CA ARG A 17 -29.60 -15.84 -12.14
C ARG A 17 -28.62 -16.08 -11.00
N HIS A 18 -29.15 -16.28 -9.80
CA HIS A 18 -28.38 -16.69 -8.62
C HIS A 18 -28.05 -18.19 -8.71
N PRO A 19 -26.77 -18.61 -8.71
CA PRO A 19 -26.43 -19.98 -8.37
C PRO A 19 -26.53 -20.16 -6.84
N ARG A 20 -27.12 -21.29 -6.44
CA ARG A 20 -27.32 -21.71 -5.04
C ARG A 20 -25.98 -21.78 -4.30
N THR A 21 -25.94 -21.19 -3.11
CA THR A 21 -24.79 -21.19 -2.19
C THR A 21 -24.46 -22.60 -1.71
N THR A 22 -23.24 -23.06 -1.96
CA THR A 22 -22.64 -24.22 -1.30
C THR A 22 -22.17 -23.80 0.11
N PRO A 23 -22.30 -24.64 1.15
CA PRO A 23 -21.82 -24.27 2.48
C PRO A 23 -20.29 -24.16 2.46
N LEU A 24 -19.75 -23.04 2.97
CA LEU A 24 -18.32 -22.89 3.23
C LEU A 24 -17.94 -23.89 4.33
N THR A 25 -17.19 -24.93 3.97
CA THR A 25 -16.47 -25.76 4.93
C THR A 25 -15.46 -24.88 5.67
N ARG A 26 -15.53 -24.95 7.00
CA ARG A 26 -14.66 -24.24 7.94
C ARG A 26 -13.20 -24.58 7.64
N ALA A 27 -12.47 -23.65 7.03
CA ALA A 27 -11.02 -23.76 6.89
C ALA A 27 -10.40 -23.89 8.29
N ALA A 28 -9.57 -24.91 8.47
CA ALA A 28 -8.86 -25.15 9.71
C ALA A 28 -8.02 -23.92 10.08
N HIS A 29 -8.25 -23.38 11.28
CA HIS A 29 -7.47 -22.26 11.79
C HIS A 29 -6.02 -22.70 11.96
N GLY A 30 -5.14 -22.25 11.08
CA GLY A 30 -3.70 -22.24 11.34
C GLY A 30 -3.42 -21.49 12.64
N HIS A 31 -2.63 -22.09 13.52
CA HIS A 31 -2.32 -21.52 14.83
C HIS A 31 -1.42 -20.29 14.64
N LEU A 32 -1.98 -19.08 14.78
CA LEU A 32 -1.19 -17.86 14.87
C LEU A 32 -0.29 -17.93 16.12
N PRO A 33 1.02 -17.61 16.02
CA PRO A 33 1.90 -17.57 17.18
C PRO A 33 1.38 -16.58 18.22
N ASP A 34 1.51 -16.88 19.51
CA ASP A 34 0.91 -16.10 20.61
C ASP A 34 1.32 -14.62 20.63
N ARG A 35 2.48 -14.28 20.08
CA ARG A 35 2.94 -12.88 19.93
C ARG A 35 2.09 -12.02 18.98
N TRP A 36 1.20 -12.64 18.20
CA TRP A 36 0.32 -11.97 17.23
C TRP A 36 -1.17 -12.00 17.63
N ARG A 37 -1.51 -12.52 18.82
CA ARG A 37 -2.88 -12.50 19.33
C ARG A 37 -3.16 -11.18 20.05
N CYS A 38 -4.21 -10.48 19.63
CA CYS A 38 -4.71 -9.31 20.33
C CYS A 38 -5.31 -9.76 21.67
N GLY A 39 -4.72 -9.36 22.81
CA GLY A 39 -5.28 -9.57 24.15
C GLY A 39 -4.62 -10.62 25.05
N SER A 40 -3.51 -11.26 24.65
CA SER A 40 -2.77 -12.13 25.58
C SER A 40 -1.91 -11.28 26.54
N PRO A 41 -2.02 -11.45 27.87
CA PRO A 41 -1.19 -10.72 28.82
C PRO A 41 0.24 -11.27 28.75
N VAL A 42 1.17 -10.47 28.22
CA VAL A 42 2.60 -10.79 28.24
C VAL A 42 3.06 -10.75 29.69
N ARG A 43 3.16 -11.92 30.34
CA ARG A 43 3.71 -12.03 31.69
C ARG A 43 5.22 -11.82 31.61
N GLY A 44 5.64 -10.62 32.02
CA GLY A 44 6.85 -10.37 32.79
C GLY A 44 8.18 -10.67 32.10
N ARG A 45 8.73 -9.67 31.43
CA ARG A 45 9.81 -8.83 31.96
C ARG A 45 10.08 -7.74 30.95
N HIS A 46 10.02 -6.50 31.45
CA HIS A 46 10.29 -5.29 30.72
C HIS A 46 9.33 -4.98 29.55
N LEU A 47 8.40 -4.06 29.80
CA LEU A 47 8.02 -3.07 28.77
C LEU A 47 9.24 -2.14 28.58
N ASP A 48 10.38 -2.70 28.21
CA ASP A 48 11.49 -1.88 27.75
C ASP A 48 10.94 -1.14 26.54
N ALA A 49 11.07 0.18 26.63
CA ALA A 49 10.63 1.21 25.70
C ALA A 49 10.13 0.69 24.35
N CYS A 50 9.00 1.24 23.89
CA CYS A 50 8.68 1.27 22.45
C CYS A 50 10.00 1.54 21.72
N PRO A 51 10.55 0.56 20.96
CA PRO A 51 11.89 0.69 20.42
C PRO A 51 11.94 2.03 19.71
N GLU A 52 13.00 2.80 19.98
CA GLU A 52 13.18 4.16 19.49
C GLU A 52 12.52 4.29 18.12
N ALA A 53 11.50 5.16 18.02
CA ALA A 53 10.49 5.11 16.99
C ALA A 53 11.14 4.84 15.63
N ALA A 54 11.05 3.57 15.19
CA ALA A 54 11.80 3.11 14.03
C ALA A 54 11.53 4.08 12.88
N ARG A 55 12.55 4.59 12.22
CA ARG A 55 12.39 5.58 11.16
C ARG A 55 12.36 4.88 9.80
N PRO A 56 11.62 5.41 8.82
CA PRO A 56 11.78 4.96 7.44
C PRO A 56 13.19 5.26 6.95
N ASP A 57 13.67 4.47 5.99
CA ASP A 57 15.03 4.62 5.45
C ASP A 57 15.12 5.82 4.49
N LEU A 58 14.03 6.13 3.81
CA LEU A 58 13.88 7.28 2.93
C LEU A 58 12.41 7.61 2.67
N GLU A 59 12.16 8.83 2.18
CA GLU A 59 10.86 9.27 1.65
C GLU A 59 10.90 9.26 0.12
N LEU A 60 9.93 8.59 -0.49
CA LEU A 60 9.69 8.60 -1.94
C LEU A 60 8.62 9.65 -2.26
N ARG A 61 8.75 10.32 -3.40
CA ARG A 61 7.70 11.17 -4.00
C ARG A 61 7.14 10.47 -5.22
N TYR A 62 5.89 10.00 -5.13
CA TYR A 62 5.26 9.21 -6.20
C TYR A 62 4.32 10.04 -7.09
N GLY A 63 4.18 11.35 -6.84
CA GLY A 63 3.25 12.20 -7.56
C GLY A 63 3.45 13.70 -7.31
N PRO A 64 2.67 14.56 -7.97
CA PRO A 64 2.92 16.00 -8.02
C PRO A 64 2.40 16.76 -6.79
N VAL A 65 1.45 16.21 -6.03
CA VAL A 65 0.90 16.93 -4.87
C VAL A 65 1.72 16.66 -3.60
N PRO A 66 1.74 17.56 -2.61
CA PRO A 66 2.53 17.38 -1.38
C PRO A 66 2.22 16.09 -0.60
N ALA A 67 0.99 15.59 -0.68
CA ALA A 67 0.58 14.34 -0.06
C ALA A 67 1.02 13.08 -0.84
N ASN A 68 1.59 13.22 -2.05
CA ASN A 68 2.07 12.08 -2.83
C ASN A 68 3.47 11.66 -2.40
N VAL A 69 3.57 11.25 -1.14
CA VAL A 69 4.81 10.77 -0.52
C VAL A 69 4.62 9.38 0.06
N ALA A 70 5.69 8.59 0.12
CA ALA A 70 5.71 7.31 0.78
C ALA A 70 6.95 7.17 1.65
N ASP A 71 6.75 6.75 2.90
CA ASP A 71 7.86 6.34 3.75
C ASP A 71 8.28 4.94 3.33
N PHE A 72 9.53 4.80 2.88
CA PHE A 72 10.04 3.52 2.45
C PHE A 72 10.82 2.82 3.57
N TRP A 73 10.36 1.62 3.89
CA TRP A 73 10.94 0.74 4.89
C TRP A 73 11.61 -0.42 4.15
N TRP A 74 12.90 -0.28 3.91
CA TRP A 74 13.70 -1.22 3.15
C TRP A 74 14.16 -2.38 4.03
N ASP A 75 13.88 -3.61 3.62
CA ASP A 75 14.30 -4.80 4.39
C ASP A 75 15.83 -5.04 4.35
N GLY A 76 16.57 -4.30 3.51
CA GLY A 76 18.02 -4.42 3.37
C GLY A 76 18.46 -5.44 2.32
N SER A 77 17.52 -6.08 1.61
CA SER A 77 17.80 -7.17 0.68
C SER A 77 17.06 -7.02 -0.64
N SER A 78 17.72 -7.42 -1.72
CA SER A 78 17.11 -7.60 -3.04
C SER A 78 16.32 -8.91 -3.06
N SER A 79 15.30 -9.04 -2.20
CA SER A 79 14.52 -10.27 -2.08
C SER A 79 13.55 -10.44 -3.25
N ASP A 80 13.29 -11.68 -3.66
CA ASP A 80 12.26 -12.02 -4.67
C ASP A 80 10.82 -11.87 -4.12
N LYS A 81 10.63 -11.01 -3.12
CA LYS A 81 9.32 -10.76 -2.50
C LYS A 81 8.66 -9.55 -3.15
N PRO A 82 7.32 -9.56 -3.32
CA PRO A 82 6.63 -8.36 -3.75
C PRO A 82 6.76 -7.25 -2.70
N LEU A 83 6.68 -6.00 -3.15
CA LEU A 83 6.55 -4.86 -2.25
C LEU A 83 5.22 -4.90 -1.51
N VAL A 84 5.22 -4.53 -0.24
CA VAL A 84 3.99 -4.36 0.54
C VAL A 84 3.62 -2.89 0.54
N LEU A 85 2.75 -2.48 -0.39
CA LEU A 85 2.28 -1.10 -0.46
C LEU A 85 1.24 -0.89 0.65
N LEU A 86 1.61 -0.12 1.67
CA LEU A 86 0.81 0.01 2.88
C LEU A 86 0.00 1.32 2.89
N VAL A 87 -1.31 1.21 3.08
CA VAL A 87 -2.26 2.33 3.14
C VAL A 87 -2.78 2.52 4.57
N HIS A 88 -2.49 3.69 5.13
CA HIS A 88 -2.94 4.01 6.49
C HIS A 88 -4.46 4.29 6.56
N GLY A 89 -5.01 4.09 7.75
CA GLY A 89 -6.40 4.41 8.09
C GLY A 89 -6.55 5.78 8.73
N GLY A 90 -7.58 5.95 9.58
CA GLY A 90 -7.83 7.21 10.29
C GLY A 90 -9.13 7.92 9.87
N LEU A 91 -10.15 7.16 9.44
CA LEU A 91 -11.48 7.69 9.07
C LEU A 91 -11.41 8.86 8.06
N TRP A 92 -10.47 8.81 7.12
CA TRP A 92 -10.21 9.87 6.14
C TRP A 92 -10.05 11.26 6.76
N ARG A 93 -9.58 11.35 8.01
CA ARG A 93 -9.36 12.65 8.68
C ARG A 93 -7.97 13.19 8.33
N PRO A 94 -7.82 14.49 8.03
CA PRO A 94 -6.52 15.11 7.74
C PRO A 94 -5.47 14.95 8.86
N ARG A 95 -5.92 14.82 10.12
CA ARG A 95 -5.03 14.67 11.28
C ARG A 95 -4.27 13.34 11.36
N TYR A 96 -4.69 12.34 10.59
CA TYR A 96 -3.98 11.06 10.53
C TYR A 96 -3.26 10.99 9.20
N ASP A 97 -1.99 10.66 9.25
CA ASP A 97 -1.10 10.49 8.10
C ASP A 97 -0.52 9.06 8.11
N ARG A 98 0.39 8.79 7.18
CA ARG A 98 1.09 7.51 7.06
C ARG A 98 1.81 7.04 8.35
N THR A 99 2.14 7.94 9.29
CA THR A 99 2.76 7.56 10.57
C THR A 99 1.80 6.77 11.46
N HIS A 100 0.48 6.88 11.21
CA HIS A 100 -0.54 6.14 11.97
C HIS A 100 -0.39 4.62 11.87
N THR A 101 0.27 4.12 10.81
CA THR A 101 0.60 2.70 10.62
C THR A 101 2.09 2.40 10.68
N GLN A 102 2.90 3.34 11.20
CA GLN A 102 4.35 3.18 11.36
C GLN A 102 4.76 1.91 12.11
N PRO A 103 4.14 1.53 13.25
CA PRO A 103 4.49 0.28 13.93
C PRO A 103 4.25 -0.97 13.06
N MET A 104 3.22 -0.96 12.22
CA MET A 104 2.94 -2.05 11.30
C MET A 104 3.98 -2.12 10.17
N ALA A 105 4.38 -0.96 9.62
CA ALA A 105 5.46 -0.88 8.62
C ALA A 105 6.78 -1.43 9.18
N ALA A 106 7.15 -1.02 10.41
CA ALA A 106 8.33 -1.51 11.10
C ALA A 106 8.28 -3.03 11.34
N ALA A 107 7.14 -3.56 11.79
CA ALA A 107 6.98 -4.99 12.02
C ALA A 107 7.06 -5.82 10.72
N LEU A 108 6.48 -5.33 9.63
CA LEU A 108 6.57 -5.96 8.30
C LEU A 108 8.01 -5.95 7.77
N ARG A 109 8.73 -4.83 7.95
CA ARG A 109 10.17 -4.74 7.64
C ARG A 109 10.98 -5.77 8.42
N GLN A 110 10.74 -5.89 9.73
CA GLN A 110 11.42 -6.89 10.57
C GLN A 110 11.09 -8.33 10.16
N ALA A 111 9.94 -8.57 9.53
CA ALA A 111 9.59 -9.84 8.92
C ALA A 111 10.21 -10.06 7.52
N GLY A 112 11.07 -9.14 7.07
CA GLY A 112 11.80 -9.20 5.81
C GLY A 112 10.94 -8.83 4.61
N TRP A 113 10.08 -7.81 4.73
CA TRP A 113 9.34 -7.23 3.62
C TRP A 113 9.74 -5.78 3.41
N SER A 114 9.93 -5.37 2.16
CA SER A 114 10.07 -3.96 1.81
C SER A 114 8.70 -3.29 1.71
N VAL A 115 8.51 -2.23 2.49
CA VAL A 115 7.19 -1.61 2.72
C VAL A 115 7.23 -0.13 2.38
N PRO A 116 6.69 0.29 1.23
CA PRO A 116 6.35 1.68 1.02
C PRO A 116 5.01 2.00 1.71
N SER A 117 5.05 2.79 2.79
CA SER A 117 3.87 3.27 3.51
C SER A 117 3.42 4.62 2.96
N ILE A 118 2.31 4.63 2.23
CA ILE A 118 1.91 5.77 1.40
C ILE A 118 1.03 6.77 2.15
N GLU A 119 1.32 8.05 1.95
CA GLU A 119 0.42 9.17 2.23
C GLU A 119 -0.53 9.37 1.04
N TYR A 120 -1.69 10.00 1.25
CA TYR A 120 -2.65 10.29 0.18
C TYR A 120 -3.55 11.48 0.57
N ARG A 121 -4.17 12.16 -0.39
CA ARG A 121 -5.09 13.26 -0.05
C ARG A 121 -6.35 12.75 0.64
N ARG A 122 -6.80 13.47 1.66
CA ARG A 122 -8.06 13.25 2.38
C ARG A 122 -8.90 14.53 2.36
N THR A 123 -9.19 15.03 1.16
CA THR A 123 -9.92 16.29 0.97
C THR A 123 -11.41 16.08 1.27
N PRO A 124 -12.01 16.80 2.25
CA PRO A 124 -13.42 16.69 2.55
C PRO A 124 -14.30 16.93 1.31
N GLY A 125 -15.22 16.01 1.03
CA GLY A 125 -16.13 16.09 -0.12
C GLY A 125 -15.51 15.71 -1.47
N LYS A 126 -14.24 15.28 -1.52
CA LYS A 126 -13.57 14.82 -2.75
C LYS A 126 -12.95 13.42 -2.58
N PRO A 127 -13.78 12.36 -2.46
CA PRO A 127 -13.28 10.99 -2.34
C PRO A 127 -12.51 10.50 -3.58
N ASP A 128 -12.65 11.16 -4.73
CA ASP A 128 -11.84 10.81 -5.91
C ASP A 128 -10.35 11.14 -5.72
N ASP A 129 -10.01 12.10 -4.83
CA ASP A 129 -8.62 12.43 -4.53
C ASP A 129 -7.88 11.26 -3.86
N ASP A 130 -8.48 10.61 -2.85
CA ASP A 130 -7.83 9.48 -2.17
C ASP A 130 -7.63 8.31 -3.14
N THR A 131 -8.69 7.87 -3.82
CA THR A 131 -8.62 6.75 -4.75
C THR A 131 -7.71 7.01 -5.95
N HIS A 132 -7.61 8.27 -6.42
CA HIS A 132 -6.64 8.66 -7.43
C HIS A 132 -5.21 8.47 -6.92
N ASP A 133 -4.91 8.99 -5.73
CA ASP A 133 -3.57 8.94 -5.14
C ASP A 133 -3.12 7.49 -4.87
N ILE A 134 -4.01 6.60 -4.39
CA ILE A 134 -3.68 5.17 -4.23
C ILE A 134 -3.31 4.53 -5.57
N ARG A 135 -4.08 4.82 -6.63
CA ARG A 135 -3.79 4.30 -7.99
C ARG A 135 -2.53 4.89 -8.60
N LEU A 136 -2.17 6.12 -8.23
CA LEU A 136 -0.93 6.76 -8.66
C LEU A 136 0.26 6.11 -7.96
N ALA A 137 0.18 5.90 -6.65
CA ALA A 137 1.21 5.20 -5.87
C ALA A 137 1.46 3.78 -6.39
N MET A 138 0.41 3.00 -6.66
CA MET A 138 0.53 1.65 -7.23
C MET A 138 1.25 1.61 -8.58
N ARG A 139 1.17 2.69 -9.37
CA ARG A 139 1.85 2.75 -10.67
C ARG A 139 3.31 3.17 -10.53
N ASN A 140 3.58 4.18 -9.71
CA ASN A 140 4.88 4.85 -9.71
C ASN A 140 5.85 4.25 -8.69
N VAL A 141 5.38 3.91 -7.49
CA VAL A 141 6.25 3.43 -6.40
C VAL A 141 7.08 2.20 -6.79
N PRO A 142 6.54 1.16 -7.46
CA PRO A 142 7.36 0.04 -7.90
C PRO A 142 8.52 0.48 -8.79
N SER A 143 8.24 1.26 -9.83
CA SER A 143 9.28 1.75 -10.75
C SER A 143 10.30 2.67 -10.07
N ASP A 144 9.89 3.45 -9.07
CA ASP A 144 10.81 4.28 -8.29
C ASP A 144 11.77 3.45 -7.46
N VAL A 145 11.26 2.39 -6.83
CA VAL A 145 12.07 1.43 -6.08
C VAL A 145 13.03 0.72 -7.01
N GLU A 146 12.57 0.27 -8.19
CA GLU A 146 13.45 -0.38 -9.17
C GLU A 146 14.60 0.55 -9.59
N ALA A 147 14.30 1.81 -9.89
CA ALA A 147 15.29 2.80 -10.31
C ALA A 147 16.28 3.18 -9.20
N LEU A 148 15.84 3.25 -7.94
CA LEU A 148 16.67 3.66 -6.81
C LEU A 148 17.58 2.55 -6.28
N PHE A 149 17.13 1.29 -6.36
CA PHE A 149 17.82 0.15 -5.76
C PHE A 149 18.42 -0.82 -6.77
N ASP A 150 18.30 -0.53 -8.08
CA ASP A 150 18.73 -1.43 -9.17
C ASP A 150 18.22 -2.86 -8.96
N HIS A 151 16.94 -2.95 -8.58
CA HIS A 151 16.30 -4.18 -8.14
C HIS A 151 15.01 -4.39 -8.91
N HIS A 152 14.76 -5.60 -9.40
CA HIS A 152 13.50 -5.89 -10.09
C HIS A 152 12.37 -6.17 -9.10
N VAL A 153 11.30 -5.38 -9.16
CA VAL A 153 10.12 -5.58 -8.32
C VAL A 153 9.22 -6.64 -8.97
N VAL A 154 9.22 -7.84 -8.38
CA VAL A 154 8.43 -8.99 -8.88
C VAL A 154 6.91 -8.81 -8.76
N GLY A 155 6.46 -7.83 -7.97
CA GLY A 155 5.05 -7.52 -7.81
C GLY A 155 4.77 -6.59 -6.63
N THR A 156 3.49 -6.31 -6.39
CA THR A 156 3.04 -5.49 -5.27
C THR A 156 1.81 -6.10 -4.61
N VAL A 157 1.82 -6.17 -3.29
CA VAL A 157 0.68 -6.52 -2.45
C VAL A 157 0.17 -5.25 -1.79
N LEU A 158 -1.10 -4.92 -2.01
CA LEU A 158 -1.73 -3.76 -1.39
C LEU A 158 -2.32 -4.17 -0.03
N VAL A 159 -1.84 -3.55 1.05
CA VAL A 159 -2.31 -3.79 2.42
C VAL A 159 -2.86 -2.48 2.97
N GLY A 160 -4.00 -2.54 3.65
CA GLY A 160 -4.60 -1.35 4.23
C GLY A 160 -5.24 -1.59 5.59
N HIS A 161 -5.12 -0.62 6.49
CA HIS A 161 -5.75 -0.65 7.81
C HIS A 161 -7.00 0.24 7.85
N SER A 162 -8.13 -0.26 8.37
CA SER A 162 -9.37 0.50 8.52
C SER A 162 -9.80 1.17 7.20
N ALA A 163 -9.90 2.51 7.15
CA ALA A 163 -10.17 3.29 5.94
C ALA A 163 -9.21 2.93 4.78
N GLY A 164 -7.92 2.71 5.06
CA GLY A 164 -6.96 2.27 4.06
C GLY A 164 -7.23 0.86 3.54
N GLY A 165 -7.79 -0.02 4.37
CA GLY A 165 -8.23 -1.36 3.95
C GLY A 165 -9.44 -1.32 3.03
N GLN A 166 -10.37 -0.40 3.29
CA GLN A 166 -11.49 -0.13 2.38
C GLN A 166 -10.98 0.40 1.04
N LEU A 167 -10.03 1.34 1.03
CA LEU A 167 -9.43 1.87 -0.21
C LEU A 167 -8.70 0.77 -0.99
N ALA A 168 -7.95 -0.08 -0.30
CA ALA A 168 -7.27 -1.21 -0.90
C ALA A 168 -8.24 -2.16 -1.62
N LEU A 169 -9.34 -2.51 -0.95
CA LEU A 169 -10.39 -3.34 -1.53
C LEU A 169 -11.07 -2.66 -2.74
N TRP A 170 -11.37 -1.36 -2.63
CA TRP A 170 -11.97 -0.61 -3.72
C TRP A 170 -11.07 -0.60 -4.97
N VAL A 171 -9.77 -0.35 -4.80
CA VAL A 171 -8.82 -0.35 -5.94
C VAL A 171 -8.73 -1.74 -6.57
N ALA A 172 -8.61 -2.78 -5.75
CA ALA A 172 -8.59 -4.17 -6.23
C ALA A 172 -9.85 -4.53 -7.04
N SER A 173 -11.02 -4.01 -6.65
CA SER A 173 -12.29 -4.22 -7.38
C SER A 173 -12.33 -3.55 -8.76
N ARG A 174 -11.51 -2.51 -8.97
CA ARG A 174 -11.48 -1.74 -10.23
C ARG A 174 -10.29 -2.07 -11.12
N CYS A 175 -9.26 -2.73 -10.58
CA CYS A 175 -8.06 -3.14 -11.29
C CYS A 175 -7.78 -4.64 -11.03
N PRO A 176 -8.40 -5.54 -11.82
CA PRO A 176 -8.17 -6.97 -11.67
C PRO A 176 -6.69 -7.34 -11.86
N PRO A 177 -6.18 -8.35 -11.14
CA PRO A 177 -4.82 -8.84 -11.30
C PRO A 177 -4.55 -9.23 -12.77
N GLY A 178 -3.42 -8.80 -13.32
CA GLY A 178 -3.04 -8.94 -14.73
C GLY A 178 -3.18 -7.67 -15.58
N ARG A 179 -3.89 -6.63 -15.10
CA ARG A 179 -3.96 -5.31 -15.78
C ARG A 179 -3.01 -4.25 -15.19
N ALA A 180 -2.47 -4.48 -14.00
CA ALA A 180 -1.49 -3.58 -13.37
C ALA A 180 -0.05 -3.80 -13.89
N SER A 181 0.22 -4.92 -14.58
CA SER A 181 1.53 -5.27 -15.14
C SER A 181 1.76 -4.72 -16.57
N GLY A 182 0.81 -4.00 -17.14
CA GLY A 182 0.96 -3.42 -18.47
C GLY A 182 1.52 -2.01 -18.35
N ASN A 183 2.78 -1.81 -18.77
CA ASN A 183 3.50 -0.55 -19.01
C ASN A 183 2.62 0.70 -18.85
N ALA A 184 2.26 1.02 -17.61
CA ALA A 184 1.51 2.22 -17.33
C ALA A 184 2.56 3.31 -17.45
N ARG A 185 2.50 4.08 -18.53
CA ARG A 185 3.37 5.25 -18.67
C ARG A 185 3.24 6.04 -17.36
N PRO A 186 4.35 6.49 -16.76
CA PRO A 186 4.29 7.39 -15.62
C PRO A 186 3.31 8.52 -15.96
N GLY A 187 2.56 9.00 -14.97
CA GLY A 187 1.63 10.13 -15.16
C GLY A 187 2.35 11.23 -15.94
N ALA A 188 1.66 11.96 -16.83
CA ALA A 188 2.31 12.85 -17.81
C ALA A 188 3.29 13.88 -17.19
N ASP A 189 3.11 14.18 -15.90
CA ASP A 189 3.94 15.12 -15.11
C ASP A 189 4.82 14.43 -14.05
N TYR A 190 4.84 13.09 -14.02
CA TYR A 190 5.61 12.31 -13.07
C TYR A 190 7.07 12.18 -13.55
N ARG A 191 7.99 12.62 -12.70
CA ARG A 191 9.42 12.46 -12.92
C ARG A 191 9.97 11.55 -11.82
N PRO A 192 10.63 10.43 -12.17
CA PRO A 192 11.19 9.53 -11.18
C PRO A 192 12.22 10.26 -10.30
N PRO A 193 12.41 9.83 -9.05
CA PRO A 193 13.35 10.46 -8.14
C PRO A 193 14.77 10.46 -8.73
N SER A 194 15.39 11.64 -8.80
CA SER A 194 16.81 11.78 -9.10
C SER A 194 17.55 12.09 -7.79
N GLY A 195 18.38 11.16 -7.32
CA GLY A 195 19.30 11.39 -6.21
C GLY A 195 18.75 11.24 -4.79
N ALA A 196 17.88 10.27 -4.49
CA ALA A 196 17.52 9.96 -3.11
C ALA A 196 18.76 9.44 -2.36
N ARG A 197 19.26 10.18 -1.36
CA ARG A 197 20.28 9.69 -0.43
C ARG A 197 19.59 8.83 0.63
N MET A 198 19.94 7.55 0.65
CA MET A 198 19.61 6.66 1.76
C MET A 198 20.18 7.24 3.05
N GLN A 199 19.37 7.34 4.12
CA GLN A 199 19.87 7.84 5.39
C GLN A 199 20.87 6.82 5.96
N SER A 200 22.14 7.20 6.06
CA SER A 200 23.16 6.37 6.70
C SER A 200 22.89 6.32 8.20
N ARG A 201 22.90 5.10 8.76
CA ARG A 201 22.86 4.87 10.20
C ARG A 201 24.15 5.32 10.88
#